data_AF-A0A0D0D008-F1
#
_entry.id   AF-A0A0D0D008-F1
#
_cell.length_a   1.000
_cell.length_b   1.000
_cell.length_c   1.000
_cell.angle_alpha   90.00
_cell.angle_beta   90.00
_cell.angle_gamma   90.00
#
_symmetry.space_group_name_H-M   'P 1'
#
loop_
_entity.id
_entity.type
_entity.pdbx_description
1 polymer ?
#
loop_
_entity_poly.entity_id
_entity_poly.type
_entity_poly.pdbx_seq_one_letter_code
_entity_poly.pdbx_strand_id
1 'polypeptide(L)'
;IHSSQQLPQFVPAPLTPTPKWKYDLIEAEPEMERERATQKALDKAYANMSYYKNSLMGMQSNVILQSMYGDKLFGQLTAQEERKSKKQGWSFS
;
A
#
# COMPACT_ATOMS: atom_id res chain seq x y z
N ILE A 1 28.21 -13.82 -20.26
CA ILE A 1 26.76 -13.53 -20.15
C ILE A 1 26.60 -12.61 -18.94
N HIS A 2 26.55 -11.30 -19.16
CA HIS A 2 26.40 -10.33 -18.07
C HIS A 2 24.95 -10.32 -17.60
N SER A 3 24.74 -10.58 -16.31
CA SER A 3 23.41 -10.59 -15.69
C SER A 3 22.91 -9.17 -15.54
N SER A 4 22.06 -8.73 -16.46
CA SER A 4 21.34 -7.44 -16.40
C SER A 4 20.10 -7.54 -15.53
N GLN A 5 20.21 -8.12 -14.32
CA GLN A 5 19.09 -8.30 -13.39
C GLN A 5 19.06 -7.25 -12.26
N GLN A 6 19.44 -6.01 -12.55
CA GLN A 6 19.26 -4.95 -11.57
C GLN A 6 17.81 -4.46 -11.64
N LEU A 7 16.99 -4.89 -10.68
CA LEU A 7 15.63 -4.40 -10.52
C LEU A 7 15.67 -2.87 -10.38
N PRO A 8 14.77 -2.13 -11.04
CA PRO A 8 14.72 -0.68 -10.91
C PRO A 8 14.58 -0.30 -9.44
N GLN A 9 15.49 0.56 -8.98
CA GLN A 9 15.51 1.03 -7.61
C GLN A 9 14.30 1.95 -7.39
N PHE A 10 13.34 1.49 -6.59
CA PHE A 10 12.20 2.32 -6.20
C PHE A 10 12.68 3.43 -5.27
N VAL A 11 12.54 4.67 -5.72
CA VAL A 11 12.78 5.86 -4.89
C VAL A 11 11.41 6.35 -4.40
N PRO A 12 11.03 6.11 -3.13
CA PRO A 12 9.79 6.65 -2.59
C PRO A 12 9.85 8.18 -2.59
N ALA A 13 9.03 8.81 -3.43
CA ALA A 13 8.81 10.25 -3.34
C ALA A 13 7.98 10.53 -2.08
N PRO A 14 8.40 11.47 -1.22
CA PRO A 14 7.57 11.93 -0.12
C PRO A 14 6.25 12.45 -0.66
N LEU A 15 5.13 11.86 -0.25
CA LEU A 15 3.80 12.45 -0.40
C LEU A 15 3.67 13.60 0.60
N THR A 16 4.53 14.62 0.46
CA THR A 16 4.39 15.85 1.25
C THR A 16 3.02 16.44 0.94
N PRO A 17 2.17 16.73 1.94
CA PRO A 17 0.95 17.47 1.72
C PRO A 17 1.35 18.80 1.09
N THR A 18 0.98 19.03 -0.17
CA THR A 18 1.20 20.33 -0.79
C THR A 18 0.50 21.35 0.09
N PRO A 19 1.20 22.41 0.55
CA PRO A 19 0.62 23.37 1.45
C PRO A 19 -0.70 23.93 0.88
N LYS A 20 -1.74 23.84 1.70
CA LYS A 20 -3.14 24.13 1.40
C LYS A 20 -3.40 25.64 1.24
N TRP A 21 -2.70 26.33 0.36
CA TRP A 21 -2.69 27.81 0.34
C TRP A 21 -3.90 28.46 -0.33
N LYS A 22 -4.87 27.70 -0.89
CA LYS A 22 -6.00 28.27 -1.65
C LYS A 22 -7.35 27.60 -1.41
N TYR A 23 -7.64 27.07 -0.23
CA TYR A 23 -8.98 26.54 0.05
C TYR A 23 -10.06 27.64 0.05
N ASP A 24 -9.73 28.81 0.58
CA ASP A 24 -10.64 29.95 0.65
C ASP A 24 -11.14 30.41 -0.74
N LEU A 25 -10.32 30.22 -1.78
CA LEU A 25 -10.66 30.57 -3.16
C LEU A 25 -11.50 29.49 -3.87
N ILE A 26 -11.51 28.27 -3.34
CA ILE A 26 -12.23 27.10 -3.88
C ILE A 26 -13.66 27.03 -3.28
N GLU A 27 -13.85 27.56 -2.07
CA GLU A 27 -15.16 27.62 -1.40
C GLU A 27 -16.01 28.83 -1.81
N ALA A 28 -15.41 29.83 -2.48
CA ALA A 28 -16.12 30.99 -3.00
C ALA A 28 -17.02 30.62 -4.20
N GLU A 29 -18.17 31.29 -4.32
CA GLU A 29 -19.06 31.09 -5.47
C GLU A 29 -18.39 31.59 -6.76
N PRO A 30 -18.24 30.73 -7.79
CA PRO A 30 -17.57 31.13 -9.02
C PRO A 30 -18.41 32.14 -9.79
N GLU A 31 -17.84 33.32 -10.05
CA GLU A 31 -18.51 34.40 -10.79
C GLU A 31 -18.46 34.15 -12.30
N MET A 32 -17.47 33.36 -12.76
CA MET A 32 -17.27 33.05 -14.18
C MET A 32 -17.45 31.56 -14.52
N GLU A 33 -17.96 31.27 -15.71
CA GLU A 33 -18.16 29.89 -16.20
C GLU A 33 -16.84 29.08 -16.24
N ARG A 34 -15.70 29.75 -16.46
CA ARG A 34 -14.37 29.13 -16.39
C ARG A 34 -14.01 28.67 -14.98
N GLU A 35 -14.40 29.42 -13.96
CA GLU A 35 -14.15 29.08 -12.56
C GLU A 35 -15.02 27.89 -12.17
N ARG A 36 -16.30 27.88 -12.57
CA ARG A 36 -17.21 26.75 -12.38
C ARG A 36 -16.67 25.46 -13.03
N ALA A 37 -16.16 25.55 -14.26
CA ALA A 37 -15.55 24.40 -14.95
C ALA A 37 -14.31 23.88 -14.21
N THR A 38 -13.49 24.78 -13.67
CA THR A 38 -12.29 24.44 -12.91
C THR A 38 -12.65 23.80 -11.57
N GLN A 39 -13.65 24.34 -10.86
CA GLN A 39 -14.15 23.79 -9.59
C GLN A 39 -14.69 22.37 -9.77
N LYS A 40 -15.51 22.15 -10.80
CA LYS A 40 -16.02 20.82 -11.12
C LYS A 40 -14.91 19.82 -11.46
N ALA A 41 -13.85 20.27 -12.13
CA ALA A 41 -12.68 19.43 -12.41
C ALA A 41 -11.91 19.08 -11.12
N LEU A 42 -11.77 20.05 -10.20
CA LEU A 42 -11.16 19.83 -8.89
C LEU A 42 -11.97 18.85 -8.04
N ASP A 43 -13.29 19.02 -7.95
CA ASP A 43 -14.16 18.12 -7.19
C ASP A 43 -14.06 16.68 -7.70
N LYS A 44 -14.06 16.50 -9.03
CA LYS A 44 -13.85 15.20 -9.67
C LYS A 44 -12.47 14.62 -9.35
N ALA A 45 -11.43 15.44 -9.38
CA ALA A 45 -10.07 15.02 -9.04
C ALA A 45 -9.98 14.55 -7.57
N TYR A 46 -10.59 15.29 -6.64
CA TYR A 46 -10.65 14.90 -5.23
C TYR A 46 -11.45 13.62 -5.00
N ALA A 47 -12.59 13.46 -5.66
CA ALA A 47 -13.37 12.23 -5.60
C ALA A 47 -12.57 11.01 -6.09
N ASN A 48 -11.87 11.16 -7.22
CA ASN A 48 -10.99 10.12 -7.76
C ASN A 48 -9.84 9.80 -6.80
N MET A 49 -9.17 10.83 -6.26
CA MET A 49 -8.07 10.66 -5.31
C MET A 49 -8.53 9.89 -4.06
N SER A 50 -9.70 10.23 -3.52
CA SER A 50 -10.28 9.53 -2.37
C SER A 50 -10.56 8.06 -2.69
N TYR A 51 -11.15 7.78 -3.86
CA TYR A 51 -11.39 6.41 -4.34
C TYR A 51 -10.09 5.59 -4.42
N TYR A 52 -9.07 6.12 -5.11
CA TYR A 52 -7.79 5.42 -5.26
C TYR A 52 -7.05 5.24 -3.94
N LYS A 53 -7.09 6.24 -3.06
CA LYS A 53 -6.50 6.13 -1.71
C LYS A 53 -7.12 4.98 -0.93
N ASN A 54 -8.45 4.86 -0.94
CA ASN A 54 -9.16 3.79 -0.25
C ASN A 54 -8.84 2.41 -0.84
N SER A 55 -8.81 2.32 -2.18
CA SER A 55 -8.43 1.08 -2.88
C SER A 55 -7.01 0.64 -2.54
N LEU A 56 -6.04 1.57 -2.57
CA LEU A 56 -4.66 1.31 -2.23
C LEU A 56 -4.50 0.86 -0.77
N MET A 57 -5.21 1.51 0.16
CA MET A 57 -5.19 1.13 1.57
C MET A 57 -5.74 -0.28 1.78
N GLY A 58 -6.80 -0.67 1.05
CA GLY A 58 -7.31 -2.04 1.05
C GLY A 58 -6.28 -3.06 0.54
N MET A 59 -5.59 -2.76 -0.56
CA MET A 59 -4.54 -3.63 -1.10
C MET A 59 -3.36 -3.78 -0.12
N GLN A 60 -2.89 -2.67 0.46
CA GLN A 60 -1.80 -2.69 1.44
C GLN A 60 -2.17 -3.50 2.68
N SER A 61 -3.40 -3.33 3.17
CA SER A 61 -3.91 -4.10 4.31
C SER A 61 -3.92 -5.60 4.00
N ASN A 62 -4.35 -5.99 2.81
CA ASN A 62 -4.36 -7.40 2.38
C ASN A 62 -2.96 -7.99 2.32
N VAL A 63 -1.97 -7.26 1.77
CA VAL A 63 -0.58 -7.73 1.70
C VAL A 63 -0.02 -7.97 3.11
N ILE A 64 -0.26 -7.04 4.04
CA ILE A 64 0.19 -7.19 5.43
C ILE A 64 -0.44 -8.42 6.08
N LEU A 65 -1.76 -8.59 5.95
CA LEU A 65 -2.47 -9.73 6.54
C LEU A 65 -2.00 -11.07 5.96
N GLN A 66 -1.77 -11.13 4.64
CA GLN A 66 -1.24 -12.33 3.98
C GLN A 66 0.18 -12.66 4.46
N SER A 67 1.03 -11.65 4.62
CA SER A 67 2.39 -11.83 5.17
C SER A 67 2.33 -12.41 6.57
N MET A 68 1.55 -11.79 7.47
CA MET A 68 1.40 -12.26 8.86
C MET A 68 0.87 -13.69 8.93
N TYR A 69 -0.08 -14.04 8.05
CA TYR A 69 -0.60 -15.40 7.97
C TYR A 69 0.47 -16.39 7.49
N GLY A 70 1.22 -16.02 6.45
CA GLY A 70 2.35 -16.80 5.95
C GLY A 70 3.40 -17.06 7.02
N ASP A 71 3.81 -16.03 7.75
CA ASP A 71 4.79 -16.13 8.84
C ASP A 71 4.30 -17.07 9.94
N LYS A 72 3.02 -16.98 10.30
CA LYS A 72 2.41 -17.87 11.30
C LYS A 72 2.39 -19.32 10.84
N LEU A 73 1.98 -19.58 9.60
CA LEU A 73 1.96 -20.95 9.05
C LEU A 73 3.37 -21.52 8.96
N PHE A 74 4.32 -20.73 8.49
CA PHE A 74 5.72 -21.13 8.40
C PHE A 74 6.26 -21.51 9.79
N GLY A 75 6.04 -20.66 10.80
CA GLY A 75 6.46 -20.96 12.18
C GLY A 75 5.81 -22.23 12.75
N GLN A 76 4.53 -22.50 12.44
CA GLN A 76 3.86 -23.73 12.85
C GLN A 76 4.45 -24.97 12.17
N LEU A 77 4.76 -24.87 10.87
CA LEU A 77 5.37 -25.95 10.09
C LEU A 77 6.76 -26.28 10.63
N THR A 78 7.61 -25.28 10.83
CA THR A 78 8.96 -25.45 11.39
C THR A 78 8.90 -26.09 12.77
N ALA A 79 8.03 -25.62 13.67
CA ALA A 79 7.87 -26.22 15.00
C ALA A 79 7.37 -27.68 14.92
N GLN A 80 6.53 -28.00 13.94
CA GLN A 80 6.08 -29.37 13.72
C GLN A 80 7.22 -30.27 13.23
N GLU A 81 8.02 -29.80 12.29
CA GLU A 81 9.18 -30.51 11.75
C GLU A 81 10.24 -30.77 12.83
N GLU A 82 10.58 -29.76 13.63
CA GLU A 82 11.50 -29.91 14.77
C GLU A 82 11.00 -30.94 15.80
N ARG A 83 9.69 -30.99 16.05
CA ARG A 83 9.12 -32.00 16.95
C ARG A 83 9.21 -33.40 16.36
N LYS A 84 9.00 -33.55 15.05
CA LYS A 84 9.12 -34.85 14.36
C LYS A 84 10.57 -35.34 14.32
N SER A 85 11.52 -34.47 14.00
CA SER A 85 12.94 -34.81 13.96
C SER A 85 13.48 -35.21 15.33
N LYS A 86 13.09 -34.50 16.40
CA LYS A 86 13.43 -34.88 17.78
C LYS A 86 12.86 -36.26 18.16
N LYS A 87 11.62 -36.57 17.78
CA LYS A 87 11.01 -37.89 18.03
C LYS A 87 11.69 -39.02 17.26
N GLN A 88 12.12 -38.79 16.02
CA GLN A 88 12.88 -39.79 15.26
C GLN A 88 14.27 -40.03 15.84
N GLY A 89 14.99 -38.97 16.27
CA GLY A 89 16.30 -39.11 16.89
C GLY A 89 16.31 -39.92 18.20
N TRP A 90 15.22 -39.86 18.97
CA TRP A 90 15.08 -40.63 20.23
C TRP A 90 14.72 -42.11 20.00
N SER A 91 14.25 -42.48 18.81
CA SER A 91 13.86 -43.86 18.49
C SER A 91 15.06 -44.73 18.05
N PHE A 92 16.23 -44.14 17.82
CA PHE A 92 17.43 -44.82 17.32
C PHE A 92 18.60 -44.82 18.33
N SER A 93 18.36 -44.44 19.59
CA SER A 93 19.32 -44.56 20.70
C SER A 93 18.81 -45.57 21.73
#